data_AF-A0A949SX23-F1
#
_entry.id   AF-A0A949SX23-F1
#
_cell.length_a   1.000
_cell.length_b   1.000
_cell.length_c   1.000
_cell.angle_alpha   90.00
_cell.angle_beta   90.00
_cell.angle_gamma   90.00
#
_symmetry.space_group_name_H-M   'P 1'
#
loop_
_entity.id
_entity.type
_entity.pdbx_description
1 polymer ?
#
loop_
_entity_poly.entity_id
_entity_poly.type
_entity_poly.pdbx_seq_one_letter_code
_entity_poly.pdbx_strand_id
1 'polypeptide(L)'
;MPEREQLPERLDQGPDEALHDLMRQDESMAAEVLRHRRMERALRSMLSPGTRRQRIRDSIIAAVGGTPLENLREQVLAKTSRPRIIWRTHRLAWAAGAAAMLCLAALMMFPGNPNALQFAGSVEGTELRRDGKNRTAASGMTVKAGDEVHAGSRGVTLRFTQEGTMITLEPDTTMRVRSLAPQKQFELLQGGLEADVAKQPNGAMLWTTDNAEARVLGTRFALTADGVFTRLDVQKGAVELQRLGTPEQTVVRSGEFAAADARKLTVARPQSAEPVWNVADRSTPGFEHVSFTSEAAGMEMGVNVLLPPMYSKHAGRRYPVVYFLHDSGGDEHGDAARFGPLMRESMTRLELPPFIAVFPNVGPGHTPKPWIMGKALARDLTRFVDDRYRTIPFRRMRIVAGIGQGGHRALMLAALQGMEFSSCVVMDDPLRGGPPGFRILLERAQAHLNRFGSQALLLHSRSEPERDVVTLAQFLNDVGMDARFATMKSESPDHADFAAEAWARLVPEIANQWAR
;
A
#
# COMPACT_ATOMS: atom_id res chain seq x y z
N MET A 1 25.89 -79.57 -26.13
CA MET A 1 27.14 -79.98 -26.80
C MET A 1 26.91 -79.95 -28.30
N PRO A 2 27.81 -79.38 -29.11
CA PRO A 2 29.11 -78.76 -28.81
C PRO A 2 29.08 -77.21 -29.02
N GLU A 3 29.83 -76.35 -28.33
CA GLU A 3 31.29 -76.26 -28.09
C GLU A 3 32.02 -75.48 -29.21
N ARG A 4 32.59 -74.31 -28.87
CA ARG A 4 34.04 -74.03 -28.98
C ARG A 4 34.43 -72.64 -28.48
N GLU A 5 35.32 -72.65 -27.50
CA GLU A 5 36.23 -71.57 -27.10
C GLU A 5 37.20 -71.18 -28.23
N GLN A 6 37.60 -69.91 -28.29
CA GLN A 6 38.97 -69.45 -27.93
C GLN A 6 39.12 -67.92 -28.13
N LEU A 7 39.65 -67.26 -27.08
CA LEU A 7 40.25 -65.91 -27.02
C LEU A 7 41.50 -65.80 -27.94
N PRO A 8 42.05 -64.60 -28.30
CA PRO A 8 42.36 -63.43 -27.46
C PRO A 8 42.02 -62.07 -28.16
N GLU A 9 42.30 -60.84 -27.73
CA GLU A 9 43.44 -60.24 -27.02
C GLU A 9 43.06 -58.76 -26.69
N ARG A 10 42.82 -58.44 -25.42
CA ARG A 10 43.49 -57.41 -24.60
C ARG A 10 43.54 -55.94 -25.07
N LEU A 11 43.09 -55.10 -24.11
CA LEU A 11 43.63 -53.80 -23.64
C LEU A 11 43.07 -52.50 -24.26
N ASP A 12 42.86 -51.53 -23.38
CA ASP A 12 42.57 -50.10 -23.61
C ASP A 12 41.11 -49.62 -23.79
N GLN A 13 40.21 -50.00 -22.89
CA GLN A 13 39.06 -49.14 -22.55
C GLN A 13 38.92 -48.99 -21.04
N GLY A 14 38.81 -47.73 -20.59
CA GLY A 14 39.03 -47.28 -19.22
C GLY A 14 37.96 -47.70 -18.20
N PRO A 15 38.19 -47.42 -16.90
CA PRO A 15 37.48 -48.04 -15.78
C PRO A 15 36.00 -47.63 -15.62
N ASP A 16 35.49 -46.71 -16.43
CA ASP A 16 34.19 -46.07 -16.20
C ASP A 16 33.03 -46.72 -16.99
N GLU A 17 33.27 -47.39 -18.13
CA GLU A 17 32.19 -48.09 -18.87
C GLU A 17 31.82 -49.44 -18.23
N ALA A 18 32.79 -50.19 -17.72
CA ALA A 18 32.54 -51.44 -16.98
C ALA A 18 31.77 -51.21 -15.67
N LEU A 19 31.94 -50.03 -15.05
CA LEU A 19 31.21 -49.62 -13.85
C LEU A 19 29.78 -49.17 -14.18
N HIS A 20 29.58 -48.53 -15.33
CA HIS A 20 28.25 -48.12 -15.81
C HIS A 20 27.33 -49.30 -16.12
N ASP A 21 27.86 -50.40 -16.69
CA ASP A 21 27.09 -51.61 -16.95
C ASP A 21 26.79 -52.43 -15.68
N LEU A 22 27.70 -52.41 -14.69
CA LEU A 22 27.48 -53.05 -13.39
C LEU A 22 26.40 -52.31 -12.56
N MET A 23 26.32 -50.98 -12.69
CA MET A 23 25.33 -50.14 -12.00
C MET A 23 23.91 -50.24 -12.57
N ARG A 24 23.74 -50.86 -13.75
CA ARG A 24 22.42 -51.07 -14.39
C ARG A 24 21.71 -52.33 -13.91
N GLN A 25 22.43 -53.29 -13.32
CA GLN A 25 21.93 -54.64 -13.02
C GLN A 25 21.59 -54.87 -11.54
N ASP A 26 22.03 -54.01 -10.62
CA ASP A 26 21.72 -54.14 -9.18
C ASP A 26 21.76 -52.79 -8.44
N GLU A 27 20.59 -52.23 -8.09
CA GLU A 27 20.49 -50.94 -7.38
C GLU A 27 21.08 -50.98 -5.95
N SER A 28 21.18 -52.17 -5.32
CA SER A 28 21.69 -52.30 -3.96
C SER A 28 23.21 -52.14 -3.89
N MET A 29 23.92 -52.65 -4.90
CA MET A 29 25.38 -52.53 -5.05
C MET A 29 25.83 -51.09 -5.36
N ALA A 30 25.04 -50.33 -6.12
CA ALA A 30 25.32 -48.94 -6.44
C ALA A 30 25.32 -48.04 -5.19
N ALA A 31 24.44 -48.31 -4.23
CA ALA A 31 24.36 -47.56 -2.97
C ALA A 31 25.56 -47.83 -2.04
N GLU A 32 26.13 -49.04 -2.10
CA GLU A 32 27.25 -49.46 -1.26
C GLU A 32 28.60 -48.93 -1.78
N VAL A 33 28.81 -48.94 -3.10
CA VAL A 33 29.99 -48.34 -3.74
C VAL A 33 30.04 -46.81 -3.55
N LEU A 34 28.89 -46.15 -3.60
CA LEU A 34 28.78 -44.71 -3.33
C LEU A 34 29.00 -44.37 -1.85
N ARG A 35 28.58 -45.25 -0.91
CA ARG A 35 28.94 -45.13 0.51
C ARG A 35 30.44 -45.26 0.75
N HIS A 36 31.08 -46.24 0.11
CA HIS A 36 32.52 -46.49 0.27
C HIS A 36 33.36 -45.35 -0.30
N ARG A 37 33.01 -44.79 -1.47
CA ARG A 37 33.72 -43.63 -2.05
C ARG A 37 33.51 -42.33 -1.27
N ARG A 38 32.37 -42.13 -0.60
CA ARG A 38 32.16 -40.98 0.30
C ARG A 38 32.98 -41.10 1.59
N MET A 39 33.14 -42.32 2.12
CA MET A 39 34.01 -42.62 3.27
C MET A 39 35.49 -42.39 2.91
N GLU A 40 35.94 -42.85 1.74
CA GLU A 40 37.31 -42.65 1.27
C GLU A 40 37.65 -41.17 1.02
N ARG A 41 36.70 -40.38 0.51
CA ARG A 41 36.88 -38.93 0.29
C ARG A 41 36.95 -38.16 1.61
N ALA A 42 36.25 -38.61 2.65
CA ALA A 42 36.33 -38.05 4.00
C ALA A 42 37.61 -38.47 4.75
N LEU A 43 38.13 -39.68 4.49
CA LEU A 43 39.37 -40.17 5.10
C LEU A 43 40.62 -39.55 4.46
N ARG A 44 40.59 -39.23 3.16
CA ARG A 44 41.71 -38.58 2.44
C ARG A 44 41.92 -37.10 2.81
N SER A 45 40.96 -36.45 3.47
CA SER A 45 41.11 -35.05 3.93
C SER A 45 41.61 -34.94 5.37
N MET A 46 41.75 -36.05 6.12
CA MET A 46 42.00 -36.00 7.55
C MET A 46 43.40 -36.41 8.02
N LEU A 47 44.21 -37.21 7.32
CA LEU A 47 45.57 -37.52 7.80
C LEU A 47 46.61 -37.78 6.68
N SER A 48 47.76 -37.14 6.86
CA SER A 48 48.92 -36.85 5.97
C SER A 48 49.83 -38.01 5.52
N PRO A 49 50.83 -37.74 4.64
CA PRO A 49 52.08 -38.51 4.66
C PRO A 49 53.36 -37.64 4.68
N GLY A 50 53.80 -37.23 5.88
CA GLY A 50 55.10 -36.56 6.10
C GLY A 50 56.01 -37.21 7.16
N THR A 51 55.51 -38.09 8.04
CA THR A 51 56.28 -38.46 9.26
C THR A 51 56.30 -39.95 9.61
N ARG A 52 55.83 -40.84 8.71
CA ARG A 52 55.88 -42.31 8.94
C ARG A 52 57.07 -43.02 8.26
N ARG A 53 57.66 -42.46 7.18
CA ARG A 53 58.78 -43.09 6.47
C ARG A 53 60.11 -43.05 7.22
N GLN A 54 60.31 -42.09 8.12
CA GLN A 54 61.58 -41.94 8.84
C GLN A 54 61.68 -42.90 10.04
N ARG A 55 60.58 -43.09 10.80
CA ARG A 55 60.57 -44.00 11.96
C ARG A 55 60.72 -45.48 11.59
N ILE A 56 60.24 -45.89 10.41
CA ILE A 56 60.40 -47.27 9.91
C ILE A 56 61.83 -47.49 9.40
N ARG A 57 62.48 -46.45 8.85
CA ARG A 57 63.88 -46.51 8.41
C ARG A 57 64.84 -46.65 9.60
N ASP A 58 64.60 -45.90 10.67
CA ASP A 58 65.44 -45.92 11.87
C ASP A 58 65.27 -47.22 12.68
N SER A 59 64.09 -47.84 12.64
CA SER A 59 63.83 -49.14 13.31
C SER A 59 64.37 -50.35 12.54
N ILE A 60 64.57 -50.24 11.22
CA ILE A 60 65.24 -51.26 10.40
C ILE A 60 66.77 -51.18 10.57
N ILE A 61 67.33 -49.97 10.73
CA ILE A 61 68.78 -49.75 10.93
C ILE A 61 69.23 -50.20 12.33
N ALA A 62 68.35 -50.12 13.34
CA ALA A 62 68.63 -50.64 14.69
C ALA A 62 68.56 -52.19 14.79
N ALA A 63 68.04 -52.89 13.78
CA ALA A 63 67.86 -54.34 13.80
C ALA A 63 69.01 -55.14 13.15
N VAL A 64 70.07 -54.51 12.64
CA VAL A 64 71.11 -55.17 11.82
C VAL A 64 72.56 -55.00 12.35
N GLY A 65 72.80 -54.31 13.45
CA GLY A 65 74.16 -54.08 13.96
C GLY A 65 74.35 -54.52 15.41
N GLY A 66 74.79 -55.77 15.63
CA GLY A 66 75.10 -56.26 16.97
C GLY A 66 76.19 -55.46 17.69
N THR A 67 75.91 -54.99 18.90
CA THR A 67 76.88 -54.66 19.95
C THR A 67 76.22 -54.77 21.35
N PRO A 68 76.99 -55.10 22.42
CA PRO A 68 76.48 -55.78 23.63
C PRO A 68 75.81 -54.88 24.70
N LEU A 69 75.00 -55.55 25.53
CA LEU A 69 73.96 -55.05 26.45
C LEU A 69 74.44 -54.33 27.74
N GLU A 70 75.68 -53.82 27.81
CA GLU A 70 76.24 -53.24 29.03
C GLU A 70 76.24 -51.69 29.08
N ASN A 71 75.96 -51.00 27.96
CA ASN A 71 75.94 -49.54 27.91
C ASN A 71 74.53 -48.89 27.94
N LEU A 72 73.47 -49.67 28.19
CA LEU A 72 72.09 -49.16 28.29
C LEU A 72 71.63 -48.84 29.73
N ARG A 73 72.38 -49.26 30.75
CA ARG A 73 72.02 -49.03 32.16
C ARG A 73 72.44 -47.65 32.67
N GLU A 74 73.44 -47.01 32.07
CA GLU A 74 73.85 -45.63 32.42
C GLU A 74 73.05 -44.54 31.70
N GLN A 75 72.53 -44.79 30.49
CA GLN A 75 71.71 -43.79 29.78
C GLN A 75 70.27 -43.69 30.30
N VAL A 76 69.81 -44.65 31.10
CA VAL A 76 68.47 -44.65 31.74
C VAL A 76 68.47 -43.97 33.11
N LEU A 77 69.63 -43.70 33.73
CA LEU A 77 69.72 -43.07 35.06
C LEU A 77 70.21 -41.61 35.08
N ALA A 78 70.61 -41.02 33.94
CA ALA A 78 71.20 -39.68 33.90
C ALA A 78 70.28 -38.52 33.45
N LYS A 79 68.97 -38.74 33.23
CA LYS A 79 68.03 -37.64 32.88
C LYS A 79 66.70 -37.69 33.64
N THR A 80 66.79 -37.89 34.94
CA THR A 80 65.80 -37.40 35.91
C THR A 80 66.17 -35.98 36.35
N SER A 81 65.71 -34.99 35.61
CA SER A 81 65.53 -33.62 36.11
C SER A 81 64.44 -32.93 35.28
N ARG A 82 63.26 -32.75 35.89
CA ARG A 82 62.17 -31.90 35.35
C ARG A 82 62.57 -30.42 35.49
N PRO A 83 62.09 -29.55 34.59
CA PRO A 83 60.98 -28.69 35.02
C PRO A 83 59.87 -28.48 33.98
N ARG A 84 58.74 -27.99 34.50
CA ARG A 84 57.40 -27.81 33.92
C ARG A 84 57.33 -26.79 32.76
N ILE A 85 56.88 -27.18 31.56
CA ILE A 85 56.21 -26.27 30.59
C ILE A 85 55.17 -27.05 29.75
N ILE A 86 53.94 -27.19 30.24
CA ILE A 86 52.75 -27.54 29.42
C ILE A 86 51.57 -26.72 29.96
N TRP A 87 51.41 -25.47 29.52
CA TRP A 87 50.20 -24.67 29.83
C TRP A 87 49.77 -23.69 28.74
N ARG A 88 50.34 -23.75 27.52
CA ARG A 88 50.09 -22.71 26.49
C ARG A 88 49.34 -23.15 25.23
N THR A 89 49.18 -24.45 24.97
CA THR A 89 48.49 -24.94 23.75
C THR A 89 47.00 -25.24 23.94
N HIS A 90 46.51 -25.35 25.18
CA HIS A 90 45.08 -25.55 25.43
C HIS A 90 44.28 -24.25 25.52
N ARG A 91 44.89 -23.11 25.92
CA ARG A 91 44.16 -21.85 26.13
C ARG A 91 43.48 -21.29 24.88
N LEU A 92 44.09 -21.45 23.70
CA LEU A 92 43.50 -21.00 22.43
C LEU A 92 42.35 -21.90 21.96
N ALA A 93 42.44 -23.21 22.19
CA ALA A 93 41.37 -24.16 21.88
C ALA A 93 40.16 -23.98 22.81
N TRP A 94 40.40 -23.75 24.12
CA TRP A 94 39.35 -23.43 25.08
C TRP A 94 38.72 -22.05 24.82
N ALA A 95 39.51 -21.05 24.39
CA ALA A 95 38.98 -19.74 24.02
C ALA A 95 38.10 -19.77 22.76
N ALA A 96 38.50 -20.54 21.74
CA ALA A 96 37.68 -20.72 20.53
C ALA A 96 36.38 -21.50 20.82
N GLY A 97 36.45 -22.54 21.66
CA GLY A 97 35.27 -23.29 22.10
C GLY A 97 34.32 -22.45 22.98
N ALA A 98 34.87 -21.63 23.88
CA ALA A 98 34.09 -20.71 24.70
C ALA A 98 33.44 -19.59 23.87
N ALA A 99 34.14 -19.05 22.86
CA ALA A 99 33.58 -18.07 21.93
C ALA A 99 32.46 -18.68 21.07
N ALA A 100 32.63 -19.91 20.58
CA ALA A 100 31.58 -20.62 19.83
C ALA A 100 30.35 -20.92 20.71
N MET A 101 30.55 -21.34 21.97
CA MET A 101 29.46 -21.53 22.92
C MET A 101 28.80 -20.21 23.32
N LEU A 102 29.54 -19.11 23.46
CA LEU A 102 28.96 -17.78 23.70
C LEU A 102 28.19 -17.27 22.48
N CYS A 103 28.65 -17.53 21.26
CA CYS A 103 27.89 -17.22 20.04
C CYS A 103 26.64 -18.08 19.91
N LEU A 104 26.71 -19.37 20.25
CA LEU A 104 25.57 -20.29 20.23
C LEU A 104 24.56 -19.95 21.35
N ALA A 105 25.06 -19.63 22.54
CA ALA A 105 24.27 -19.14 23.66
C ALA A 105 23.67 -17.76 23.37
N ALA A 106 24.38 -16.86 22.70
CA ALA A 106 23.82 -15.60 22.22
C ALA A 106 22.73 -15.85 21.15
N LEU A 107 22.94 -16.79 20.22
CA LEU A 107 21.90 -17.19 19.25
C LEU A 107 20.66 -17.80 19.93
N MET A 108 20.83 -18.50 21.06
CA MET A 108 19.72 -19.07 21.84
C MET A 108 19.12 -18.10 22.86
N MET A 109 19.88 -17.11 23.35
CA MET A 109 19.42 -16.06 24.26
C MET A 109 18.78 -14.87 23.54
N PHE A 110 19.03 -14.72 22.23
CA PHE A 110 18.26 -13.87 21.33
C PHE A 110 17.36 -14.76 20.47
N PRO A 111 16.24 -15.31 21.00
CA PRO A 111 15.24 -15.88 20.13
C PRO A 111 14.89 -14.81 19.10
N GLY A 112 15.03 -15.13 17.81
CA GLY A 112 14.52 -14.28 16.75
C GLY A 112 13.11 -13.84 17.13
N ASN A 113 12.81 -12.55 17.01
CA ASN A 113 11.58 -11.93 17.47
C ASN A 113 10.39 -12.87 17.12
N PRO A 114 9.71 -13.49 18.11
CA PRO A 114 8.96 -14.72 17.88
C PRO A 114 7.73 -14.52 17.00
N ASN A 115 7.41 -13.30 16.59
CA ASN A 115 6.47 -13.07 15.51
C ASN A 115 6.81 -11.77 14.77
N ALA A 116 7.89 -11.79 14.01
CA ALA A 116 8.35 -10.60 13.28
C ALA A 116 7.40 -10.27 12.12
N LEU A 117 7.12 -8.98 11.91
CA LEU A 117 6.47 -8.48 10.71
C LEU A 117 7.53 -8.26 9.63
N GLN A 118 7.35 -8.84 8.44
CA GLN A 118 8.33 -8.77 7.35
C GLN A 118 7.67 -8.43 6.02
N PHE A 119 8.39 -7.74 5.16
CA PHE A 119 8.00 -7.62 3.75
C PHE A 119 8.02 -8.99 3.06
N ALA A 120 7.03 -9.23 2.21
CA ALA A 120 6.86 -10.46 1.45
C ALA A 120 6.59 -10.14 -0.02
N GLY A 121 7.21 -10.92 -0.91
CA GLY A 121 7.01 -10.77 -2.35
C GLY A 121 7.70 -9.53 -2.93
N SER A 122 7.03 -8.85 -3.86
CA SER A 122 7.54 -7.64 -4.50
C SER A 122 7.47 -6.45 -3.53
N VAL A 123 8.52 -5.64 -3.54
CA VAL A 123 8.69 -4.42 -2.72
C VAL A 123 9.10 -3.22 -3.60
N GLU A 124 8.75 -3.28 -4.88
CA GLU A 124 9.19 -2.30 -5.87
C GLU A 124 8.66 -0.89 -5.55
N GLY A 125 9.59 0.06 -5.39
CA GLY A 125 9.27 1.44 -5.02
C GLY A 125 8.79 1.61 -3.58
N THR A 126 8.78 0.54 -2.76
CA THR A 126 8.39 0.62 -1.35
C THR A 126 9.51 1.22 -0.51
N GLU A 127 9.15 2.19 0.33
CA GLU A 127 10.05 2.80 1.30
C GLU A 127 9.64 2.46 2.73
N LEU A 128 10.65 2.25 3.58
CA LEU A 128 10.51 2.11 5.02
C LEU A 128 11.23 3.29 5.69
N ARG A 129 10.48 4.12 6.40
CA ARG A 129 11.04 5.18 7.24
C ARG A 129 11.20 4.67 8.68
N ARG A 130 12.45 4.66 9.15
CA ARG A 130 12.82 4.25 10.52
C ARG A 130 13.74 5.30 11.12
N ASP A 131 13.41 5.75 12.34
CA ASP A 131 14.18 6.78 13.06
C ASP A 131 14.42 8.05 12.22
N GLY A 132 13.39 8.45 11.46
CA GLY A 132 13.44 9.61 10.57
C GLY A 132 14.18 9.41 9.25
N LYS A 133 14.76 8.23 8.98
CA LYS A 133 15.51 7.94 7.75
C LYS A 133 14.74 7.00 6.83
N ASN A 134 14.64 7.36 5.56
CA ASN A 134 14.05 6.50 4.54
C ASN A 134 15.04 5.42 4.11
N ARG A 135 14.54 4.21 3.91
CA ARG A 135 15.28 3.03 3.44
C ARG A 135 14.45 2.34 2.38
N THR A 136 15.08 1.90 1.30
CA THR A 136 14.41 1.03 0.32
C THR A 136 14.05 -0.30 0.99
N ALA A 137 12.79 -0.71 0.87
CA ALA A 137 12.35 -1.99 1.40
C ALA A 137 12.97 -3.15 0.60
N ALA A 138 13.21 -4.26 1.30
CA ALA A 138 13.69 -5.50 0.70
C ALA A 138 12.78 -6.65 1.15
N SER A 139 12.55 -7.65 0.28
CA SER A 139 11.83 -8.86 0.67
C SER A 139 12.51 -9.53 1.88
N GLY A 140 11.71 -9.94 2.86
CA GLY A 140 12.18 -10.51 4.13
C GLY A 140 12.70 -9.48 5.15
N MET A 141 12.81 -8.20 4.79
CA MET A 141 13.21 -7.15 5.73
C MET A 141 12.15 -7.00 6.84
N THR A 142 12.61 -6.98 8.09
CA THR A 142 11.74 -6.85 9.25
C THR A 142 11.31 -5.40 9.49
N VAL A 143 10.01 -5.21 9.71
CA VAL A 143 9.35 -3.98 10.16
C VAL A 143 9.21 -4.00 11.69
N LYS A 144 9.44 -2.86 12.33
CA LYS A 144 9.47 -2.67 13.78
C LYS A 144 8.42 -1.65 14.20
N ALA A 145 8.08 -1.64 15.50
CA ALA A 145 7.30 -0.56 16.07
C ALA A 145 8.02 0.79 15.88
N GLY A 146 7.26 1.82 15.52
CA GLY A 146 7.76 3.15 15.15
C GLY A 146 8.05 3.33 13.66
N ASP A 147 8.09 2.25 12.87
CA ASP A 147 8.30 2.35 11.43
C ASP A 147 7.08 2.89 10.69
N GLU A 148 7.34 3.63 9.61
CA GLU A 148 6.34 4.01 8.63
C GLU A 148 6.68 3.34 7.29
N VAL A 149 5.71 2.62 6.73
CA VAL A 149 5.80 1.92 5.44
C VAL A 149 5.04 2.72 4.41
N HIS A 150 5.71 3.09 3.33
CA HIS A 150 5.11 3.71 2.16
C HIS A 150 5.17 2.73 0.99
N ALA A 151 4.01 2.26 0.55
CA ALA A 151 3.88 1.34 -0.57
C ALA A 151 4.10 2.07 -1.90
N GLY A 152 4.93 1.50 -2.78
CA GLY A 152 5.13 2.04 -4.12
C GLY A 152 3.92 1.79 -5.04
N SER A 153 4.08 2.10 -6.32
CA SER A 153 3.03 2.01 -7.34
C SER A 153 2.40 0.62 -7.57
N ARG A 154 3.01 -0.45 -7.05
CA ARG A 154 2.50 -1.83 -7.14
C ARG A 154 1.93 -2.37 -5.83
N GLY A 155 1.87 -1.56 -4.78
CA GLY A 155 1.53 -2.02 -3.44
C GLY A 155 2.64 -2.86 -2.80
N VAL A 156 2.40 -3.37 -1.60
CA VAL A 156 3.34 -4.27 -0.91
C VAL A 156 2.63 -5.18 0.07
N THR A 157 3.11 -6.40 0.23
CA THR A 157 2.60 -7.33 1.23
C THR A 157 3.55 -7.45 2.43
N LEU A 158 2.98 -7.41 3.62
CA LEU A 158 3.62 -7.66 4.89
C LEU A 158 3.04 -8.95 5.50
N ARG A 159 3.89 -9.78 6.09
CA ARG A 159 3.49 -11.01 6.76
C ARG A 159 4.10 -11.14 8.13
N PHE A 160 3.38 -11.78 9.02
CA PHE A 160 3.94 -12.23 10.28
C PHE A 160 4.63 -13.60 10.10
N THR A 161 5.77 -13.81 10.77
CA THR A 161 6.59 -15.02 10.55
C THR A 161 6.08 -16.27 11.27
N GLN A 162 5.31 -16.13 12.35
CA GLN A 162 4.81 -17.26 13.14
C GLN A 162 3.28 -17.31 13.27
N GLU A 163 2.57 -16.46 12.53
CA GLU A 163 1.12 -16.59 12.37
C GLU A 163 0.70 -16.35 10.93
N GLY A 164 -0.51 -16.80 10.57
CA GLY A 164 -1.07 -16.67 9.23
C GLY A 164 -1.57 -15.26 8.87
N THR A 165 -1.14 -14.21 9.57
CA THR A 165 -1.60 -12.85 9.29
C THR A 165 -0.83 -12.24 8.13
N MET A 166 -1.57 -11.78 7.13
CA MET A 166 -1.09 -11.11 5.93
C MET A 166 -1.74 -9.74 5.81
N ILE A 167 -0.96 -8.70 5.52
CA ILE A 167 -1.42 -7.32 5.29
C ILE A 167 -0.88 -6.88 3.93
N THR A 168 -1.75 -6.68 2.96
CA THR A 168 -1.42 -6.18 1.63
C THR A 168 -1.83 -4.72 1.53
N LEU A 169 -0.85 -3.83 1.46
CA LEU A 169 -1.06 -2.42 1.21
C LEU A 169 -1.27 -2.20 -0.30
N GLU A 170 -2.32 -1.46 -0.66
CA GLU A 170 -2.55 -1.01 -2.02
C GLU A 170 -1.47 -0.01 -2.49
N PRO A 171 -1.39 0.32 -3.79
CA PRO A 171 -0.49 1.35 -4.30
C PRO A 171 -0.63 2.69 -3.58
N ASP A 172 0.48 3.38 -3.37
CA ASP A 172 0.56 4.71 -2.74
C ASP A 172 -0.02 4.77 -1.30
N THR A 173 -0.16 3.63 -0.64
CA THR A 173 -0.62 3.51 0.76
C THR A 173 0.49 3.80 1.76
N THR A 174 0.18 4.56 2.80
CA THR A 174 1.08 4.81 3.93
C THR A 174 0.49 4.27 5.23
N MET A 175 1.25 3.41 5.91
CA MET A 175 0.90 2.84 7.22
C MET A 175 2.01 3.09 8.22
N ARG A 176 1.66 3.30 9.49
CA ARG A 176 2.59 3.31 10.62
C ARG A 176 2.35 2.13 11.55
N VAL A 177 3.42 1.51 12.02
CA VAL A 177 3.37 0.45 13.03
C VAL A 177 3.51 1.08 14.41
N ARG A 178 2.44 1.09 15.22
CA ARG A 178 2.46 1.67 16.57
C ARG A 178 3.00 0.67 17.59
N SER A 179 2.52 -0.57 17.56
CA SER A 179 2.97 -1.65 18.42
C SER A 179 2.81 -3.01 17.75
N LEU A 180 3.70 -3.95 18.06
CA LEU A 180 3.61 -5.34 17.61
C LEU A 180 3.38 -6.33 18.77
N ALA A 181 3.57 -5.90 20.01
CA ALA A 181 3.36 -6.69 21.23
C ALA A 181 3.18 -5.77 22.45
N PRO A 182 2.39 -6.16 23.48
CA PRO A 182 1.60 -7.39 23.56
C PRO A 182 0.36 -7.39 22.65
N GLN A 183 -0.11 -6.21 22.25
CA GLN A 183 -1.20 -6.01 21.29
C GLN A 183 -0.64 -5.38 20.01
N LYS A 184 -1.10 -5.87 18.86
CA LYS A 184 -0.72 -5.31 17.55
C LYS A 184 -1.58 -4.09 17.25
N GLN A 185 -0.93 -2.97 16.97
CA GLN A 185 -1.56 -1.69 16.72
C GLN A 185 -0.92 -1.04 15.50
N PHE A 186 -1.76 -0.72 14.53
CA PHE A 186 -1.39 -0.10 13.27
C PHE A 186 -2.19 1.16 13.06
N GLU A 187 -1.62 2.07 12.30
CA GLU A 187 -2.28 3.29 11.88
C GLU A 187 -2.21 3.37 10.36
N LEU A 188 -3.37 3.40 9.70
CA LEU A 188 -3.47 3.66 8.27
C LEU A 188 -3.63 5.16 8.09
N LEU A 189 -2.56 5.82 7.64
CA LEU A 189 -2.51 7.27 7.46
C LEU A 189 -3.20 7.68 6.15
N GLN A 190 -3.04 6.87 5.11
CA GLN A 190 -3.57 7.13 3.78
C GLN A 190 -3.55 5.85 2.95
N GLY A 191 -4.52 5.69 2.07
CA GLY A 191 -4.58 4.62 1.08
C GLY A 191 -5.52 3.49 1.47
N GLY A 192 -5.36 2.35 0.81
CA GLY A 192 -6.12 1.14 1.05
C GLY A 192 -5.24 -0.03 1.49
N LEU A 193 -5.82 -0.98 2.20
CA LEU A 193 -5.21 -2.28 2.46
C LEU A 193 -6.26 -3.39 2.47
N GLU A 194 -5.80 -4.60 2.16
CA GLU A 194 -6.49 -5.84 2.50
C GLU A 194 -5.69 -6.58 3.56
N ALA A 195 -6.36 -7.11 4.58
CA ALA A 195 -5.72 -7.93 5.61
C ALA A 195 -6.49 -9.22 5.83
N ASP A 196 -5.77 -10.34 5.85
CA ASP A 196 -6.23 -11.63 6.34
C ASP A 196 -5.58 -11.85 7.71
N VAL A 197 -6.34 -11.64 8.78
CA VAL A 197 -5.81 -11.62 10.14
C VAL A 197 -6.07 -12.97 10.81
N ALA A 198 -5.01 -13.63 11.26
CA ALA A 198 -5.10 -14.83 12.08
C ALA A 198 -5.81 -14.51 13.41
N LYS A 199 -6.36 -15.53 14.08
CA LYS A 199 -7.02 -15.32 15.38
C LYS A 199 -6.05 -14.67 16.38
N GLN A 200 -6.51 -13.64 17.09
CA GLN A 200 -5.70 -12.85 18.03
C GLN A 200 -6.04 -13.22 19.49
N PRO A 201 -5.36 -14.21 20.11
CA PRO A 201 -5.71 -14.70 21.45
C PRO A 201 -5.38 -13.70 22.58
N ASN A 202 -4.45 -12.76 22.34
CA ASN A 202 -3.95 -11.80 23.33
C ASN A 202 -4.58 -10.40 23.18
N GLY A 203 -5.81 -10.34 22.64
CA GLY A 203 -6.53 -9.09 22.37
C GLY A 203 -6.57 -8.73 20.88
N ALA A 204 -7.57 -7.96 20.49
CA ALA A 204 -7.80 -7.58 19.10
C ALA A 204 -6.60 -6.81 18.51
N MET A 205 -6.29 -7.07 17.24
CA MET A 205 -5.44 -6.20 16.44
C MET A 205 -6.20 -4.88 16.20
N LEU A 206 -5.55 -3.75 16.46
CA LEU A 206 -6.15 -2.43 16.29
C LEU A 206 -5.62 -1.76 15.04
N TRP A 207 -6.54 -1.19 14.26
CA TRP A 207 -6.23 -0.31 13.14
C TRP A 207 -6.88 1.04 13.38
N THR A 208 -6.06 2.08 13.51
CA THR A 208 -6.54 3.45 13.65
C THR A 208 -6.37 4.21 12.34
N THR A 209 -7.28 5.14 12.11
CA THR A 209 -7.29 6.12 11.02
C THR A 209 -7.67 7.46 11.62
N ASP A 210 -7.80 8.50 10.82
CA ASP A 210 -8.26 9.80 11.32
C ASP A 210 -9.73 9.82 11.73
N ASN A 211 -10.52 8.87 11.23
CA ASN A 211 -11.98 8.88 11.41
C ASN A 211 -12.50 7.68 12.20
N ALA A 212 -11.72 6.61 12.33
CA ALA A 212 -12.16 5.42 13.06
C ALA A 212 -11.02 4.57 13.65
N GLU A 213 -11.42 3.76 14.63
CA GLU A 213 -10.66 2.62 15.14
C GLU A 213 -11.39 1.32 14.78
N ALA A 214 -10.68 0.37 14.16
CA ALA A 214 -11.15 -0.96 13.85
C ALA A 214 -10.49 -2.01 14.75
N ARG A 215 -11.30 -2.83 15.42
CA ARG A 215 -10.89 -3.90 16.33
C ARG A 215 -11.10 -5.26 15.67
N VAL A 216 -9.99 -5.95 15.39
CA VAL A 216 -9.96 -7.16 14.56
C VAL A 216 -9.48 -8.37 15.38
N LEU A 217 -10.33 -9.39 15.52
CA LEU A 217 -10.02 -10.61 16.28
C LEU A 217 -9.55 -11.79 15.41
N GLY A 218 -9.78 -11.75 14.11
CA GLY A 218 -9.35 -12.76 13.15
C GLY A 218 -10.36 -12.90 12.02
N THR A 219 -10.13 -12.08 10.99
CA THR A 219 -11.09 -11.64 9.99
C THR A 219 -10.32 -11.32 8.72
N ARG A 220 -10.94 -11.55 7.56
CA ARG A 220 -10.50 -10.95 6.30
C ARG A 220 -11.30 -9.67 6.03
N PHE A 221 -10.62 -8.54 5.92
CA PHE A 221 -11.22 -7.23 5.69
C PHE A 221 -10.38 -6.38 4.73
N ALA A 222 -11.01 -5.39 4.10
CA ALA A 222 -10.35 -4.26 3.47
C ALA A 222 -10.61 -2.99 4.28
N LEU A 223 -9.60 -2.15 4.41
CA LEU A 223 -9.69 -0.87 5.11
C LEU A 223 -9.09 0.23 4.23
N THR A 224 -9.84 1.30 4.05
CA THR A 224 -9.44 2.46 3.26
C THR A 224 -9.54 3.72 4.09
N ALA A 225 -8.53 4.58 4.00
CA ALA A 225 -8.55 5.93 4.56
C ALA A 225 -8.00 6.91 3.52
N ASP A 226 -8.71 8.00 3.27
CA ASP A 226 -8.26 9.08 2.38
C ASP A 226 -7.95 10.37 3.15
N GLY A 227 -7.94 10.28 4.47
CA GLY A 227 -7.78 11.39 5.40
C GLY A 227 -9.11 12.06 5.78
N VAL A 228 -10.23 11.70 5.15
CA VAL A 228 -11.55 12.36 5.34
C VAL A 228 -12.63 11.39 5.76
N PHE A 229 -12.57 10.17 5.23
CA PHE A 229 -13.35 9.07 5.76
C PHE A 229 -12.49 7.84 5.99
N THR A 230 -13.09 6.87 6.66
CA THR A 230 -12.58 5.52 6.78
C THR A 230 -13.66 4.56 6.37
N ARG A 231 -13.36 3.70 5.40
CA ARG A 231 -14.25 2.64 4.96
C ARG A 231 -13.65 1.29 5.31
N LEU A 232 -14.48 0.43 5.88
CA LEU A 232 -14.15 -0.94 6.26
C LEU A 232 -15.13 -1.89 5.55
N ASP A 233 -14.61 -2.79 4.73
CA ASP A 233 -15.35 -3.87 4.08
C ASP A 233 -14.92 -5.20 4.71
N VAL A 234 -15.87 -6.00 5.21
CA VAL A 234 -15.54 -7.28 5.87
C VAL A 234 -15.88 -8.44 4.96
N GLN A 235 -14.87 -9.13 4.42
CA GLN A 235 -15.11 -10.30 3.56
C GLN A 235 -15.37 -11.58 4.36
N LYS A 236 -14.74 -11.76 5.53
CA LYS A 236 -14.94 -12.94 6.38
C LYS A 236 -14.78 -12.62 7.85
N GLY A 237 -15.78 -12.96 8.67
CA GLY A 237 -15.73 -12.77 10.12
C GLY A 237 -16.49 -11.52 10.55
N ALA A 238 -15.95 -10.80 11.52
CA ALA A 238 -16.52 -9.55 11.99
C ALA A 238 -15.42 -8.60 12.49
N VAL A 239 -15.67 -7.30 12.39
CA VAL A 239 -14.80 -6.24 12.89
C VAL A 239 -15.67 -5.21 13.58
N GLU A 240 -15.29 -4.80 14.79
CA GLU A 240 -15.92 -3.66 15.43
C GLU A 240 -15.25 -2.39 14.91
N LEU A 241 -16.05 -1.46 14.37
CA LEU A 241 -15.61 -0.15 13.91
C LEU A 241 -16.22 0.90 14.81
N GLN A 242 -15.38 1.73 15.40
CA GLN A 242 -15.77 2.86 16.23
C GLN A 242 -15.33 4.15 15.56
N ARG A 243 -16.24 5.13 15.49
CA ARG A 243 -15.90 6.47 15.00
C ARG A 243 -15.03 7.19 16.02
N LEU A 244 -13.87 7.66 15.57
CA LEU A 244 -12.84 8.20 16.44
C LEU A 244 -13.36 9.43 17.21
N GLY A 245 -13.04 9.50 18.50
CA GLY A 245 -13.44 10.59 19.37
C GLY A 245 -14.91 10.55 19.84
N THR A 246 -15.67 9.50 19.50
CA THR A 246 -17.08 9.38 19.88
C THR A 246 -17.43 7.97 20.38
N PRO A 247 -18.54 7.79 21.12
CA PRO A 247 -19.01 6.45 21.51
C PRO A 247 -19.72 5.70 20.37
N GLU A 248 -19.87 6.29 19.20
CA GLU A 248 -20.57 5.69 18.06
C GLU A 248 -19.75 4.52 17.49
N GLN A 249 -20.30 3.30 17.60
CA GLN A 249 -19.62 2.08 17.19
C GLN A 249 -20.60 1.07 16.59
N THR A 250 -20.07 0.15 15.79
CA THR A 250 -20.84 -0.91 15.16
C THR A 250 -20.00 -2.16 14.88
N VAL A 251 -20.65 -3.30 14.75
CA VAL A 251 -20.01 -4.55 14.32
C VAL A 251 -20.34 -4.79 12.86
N VAL A 252 -19.31 -4.72 12.01
CA VAL A 252 -19.39 -5.00 10.57
C VAL A 252 -19.15 -6.49 10.36
N ARG A 253 -20.12 -7.20 9.79
CA ARG A 253 -20.06 -8.65 9.57
C ARG A 253 -19.65 -8.98 8.13
N SER A 254 -19.34 -10.25 7.91
CA SER A 254 -19.10 -10.83 6.59
C SER A 254 -20.13 -10.34 5.55
N GLY A 255 -19.62 -9.77 4.46
CA GLY A 255 -20.40 -9.16 3.40
C GLY A 255 -20.68 -7.68 3.62
N GLU A 256 -20.73 -7.17 4.85
CA GLU A 256 -21.10 -5.77 5.14
C GLU A 256 -19.92 -4.80 4.96
N PHE A 257 -20.25 -3.52 4.81
CA PHE A 257 -19.30 -2.44 4.96
C PHE A 257 -19.80 -1.38 5.95
N ALA A 258 -18.87 -0.68 6.57
CA ALA A 258 -19.16 0.55 7.31
C ALA A 258 -18.19 1.65 6.90
N ALA A 259 -18.65 2.89 7.00
CA ALA A 259 -17.84 4.06 6.76
C ALA A 259 -18.03 5.07 7.89
N ALA A 260 -16.92 5.62 8.38
CA ALA A 260 -16.88 6.67 9.37
C ALA A 260 -16.29 7.93 8.74
N ASP A 261 -16.93 9.07 8.96
CA ASP A 261 -16.39 10.39 8.63
C ASP A 261 -16.56 11.33 9.84
N ALA A 262 -16.24 12.61 9.70
CA ALA A 262 -16.35 13.56 10.79
C ALA A 262 -17.80 13.70 11.33
N ARG A 263 -18.82 13.36 10.54
CA ARG A 263 -20.23 13.57 10.88
C ARG A 263 -20.87 12.33 11.51
N LYS A 264 -20.65 11.14 10.94
CA LYS A 264 -21.39 9.93 11.32
C LYS A 264 -20.65 8.63 11.05
N LEU A 265 -21.14 7.55 11.65
CA LEU A 265 -20.82 6.18 11.28
C LEU A 265 -22.00 5.58 10.50
N THR A 266 -21.77 5.27 9.23
CA THR A 266 -22.76 4.62 8.36
C THR A 266 -22.44 3.14 8.24
N VAL A 267 -23.44 2.29 8.44
CA VAL A 267 -23.34 0.85 8.17
C VAL A 267 -24.28 0.53 7.03
N ALA A 268 -23.75 -0.12 6.02
CA ALA A 268 -24.55 -0.60 4.92
C ALA A 268 -24.24 -2.07 4.68
N ARG A 269 -25.30 -2.84 4.45
CA ARG A 269 -25.13 -4.08 3.71
C ARG A 269 -24.75 -3.67 2.29
N PRO A 270 -23.88 -4.41 1.60
CA PRO A 270 -23.75 -4.24 0.16
C PRO A 270 -25.16 -4.33 -0.38
N GLN A 271 -25.60 -3.26 -1.03
CA GLN A 271 -26.73 -3.39 -1.91
C GLN A 271 -26.34 -4.53 -2.86
N SER A 272 -27.18 -5.54 -3.01
CA SER A 272 -26.87 -6.68 -3.88
C SER A 272 -26.63 -6.27 -5.33
N ALA A 273 -26.87 -5.00 -5.67
CA ALA A 273 -26.47 -4.36 -6.90
C ALA A 273 -25.13 -3.63 -6.70
N GLU A 274 -24.18 -3.89 -7.59
CA GLU A 274 -23.04 -3.00 -7.78
C GLU A 274 -23.53 -1.54 -7.93
N PRO A 275 -22.79 -0.54 -7.41
CA PRO A 275 -23.16 0.85 -7.57
C PRO A 275 -23.45 1.15 -9.04
N VAL A 276 -24.60 1.77 -9.31
CA VAL A 276 -24.98 2.16 -10.67
C VAL A 276 -24.23 3.44 -11.02
N TRP A 277 -23.28 3.31 -11.94
CA TRP A 277 -22.45 4.43 -12.43
C TRP A 277 -23.03 5.13 -13.65
N ASN A 278 -24.12 4.58 -14.22
CA ASN A 278 -24.80 5.11 -15.40
C ASN A 278 -26.30 4.84 -15.26
N VAL A 279 -27.11 5.87 -15.04
CA VAL A 279 -28.58 5.80 -14.86
C VAL A 279 -29.27 6.08 -16.20
N ALA A 280 -29.01 5.23 -17.19
CA ALA A 280 -29.43 5.45 -18.59
C ALA A 280 -30.96 5.57 -18.81
N ASP A 281 -31.77 5.00 -17.93
CA ASP A 281 -33.23 4.98 -18.07
C ASP A 281 -33.91 6.29 -17.64
N ARG A 282 -33.15 7.26 -17.10
CA ARG A 282 -33.67 8.56 -16.66
C ARG A 282 -33.27 9.66 -17.63
N SER A 283 -34.17 10.63 -17.85
CA SER A 283 -33.87 11.85 -18.62
C SER A 283 -33.99 13.10 -17.75
N THR A 284 -33.04 14.03 -17.89
CA THR A 284 -33.12 15.36 -17.24
C THR A 284 -33.48 16.43 -18.27
N PRO A 285 -34.60 17.17 -18.12
CA PRO A 285 -35.01 18.18 -19.09
C PRO A 285 -33.93 19.23 -19.37
N GLY A 286 -33.61 19.45 -20.64
CA GLY A 286 -32.62 20.44 -21.08
C GLY A 286 -31.16 19.97 -21.05
N PHE A 287 -30.92 18.69 -20.73
CA PHE A 287 -29.61 18.05 -20.75
C PHE A 287 -29.54 16.95 -21.82
N GLU A 288 -28.33 16.72 -22.34
CA GLU A 288 -27.97 15.51 -23.07
C GLU A 288 -27.41 14.51 -22.06
N HIS A 289 -27.99 13.31 -21.96
CA HIS A 289 -27.40 12.21 -21.19
C HIS A 289 -26.50 11.39 -22.11
N VAL A 290 -25.26 11.19 -21.69
CA VAL A 290 -24.23 10.44 -22.42
C VAL A 290 -23.45 9.57 -21.46
N SER A 291 -22.81 8.53 -21.98
CA SER A 291 -21.89 7.70 -21.21
C SER A 291 -20.52 7.62 -21.86
N PHE A 292 -19.51 7.28 -21.06
CA PHE A 292 -18.17 6.95 -21.54
C PHE A 292 -17.56 5.84 -20.67
N THR A 293 -16.65 5.07 -21.25
CA THR A 293 -15.86 4.08 -20.49
C THR A 293 -14.62 4.75 -19.89
N SER A 294 -14.51 4.76 -18.56
CA SER A 294 -13.29 5.19 -17.88
C SER A 294 -12.25 4.07 -17.89
N GLU A 295 -11.09 4.35 -18.47
CA GLU A 295 -9.94 3.45 -18.45
C GLU A 295 -9.38 3.30 -17.03
N ALA A 296 -9.31 4.39 -16.27
CA ALA A 296 -8.82 4.38 -14.90
C ALA A 296 -9.71 3.52 -13.99
N ALA A 297 -11.04 3.64 -14.12
CA ALA A 297 -12.00 2.96 -13.27
C ALA A 297 -12.45 1.60 -13.81
N GLY A 298 -12.21 1.31 -15.10
CA GLY A 298 -12.61 0.05 -15.74
C GLY A 298 -14.13 -0.13 -15.84
N MET A 299 -14.88 0.98 -15.88
CA MET A 299 -16.35 0.98 -15.85
C MET A 299 -16.93 2.05 -16.76
N GLU A 300 -18.19 1.87 -17.16
CA GLU A 300 -18.97 2.91 -17.85
C GLU A 300 -19.54 3.91 -16.84
N MET A 301 -19.39 5.20 -17.12
CA MET A 301 -19.90 6.30 -16.30
C MET A 301 -20.90 7.15 -17.09
N GLY A 302 -22.05 7.43 -16.48
CA GLY A 302 -23.10 8.31 -16.99
C GLY A 302 -22.85 9.78 -16.67
N VAL A 303 -23.25 10.65 -17.58
CA VAL A 303 -23.01 12.10 -17.51
C VAL A 303 -24.19 12.84 -18.11
N ASN A 304 -24.72 13.83 -17.40
CA ASN A 304 -25.63 14.82 -17.96
C ASN A 304 -24.86 16.09 -18.37
N VAL A 305 -25.09 16.54 -19.60
CA VAL A 305 -24.42 17.72 -20.18
C VAL A 305 -25.45 18.78 -20.57
N LEU A 306 -25.31 19.97 -19.98
CA LEU A 306 -26.06 21.16 -20.35
C LEU A 306 -25.22 22.00 -21.32
N LEU A 307 -25.71 22.13 -22.55
CA LEU A 307 -25.10 23.00 -23.54
C LEU A 307 -25.62 24.44 -23.41
N PRO A 308 -24.75 25.45 -23.62
CA PRO A 308 -25.16 26.84 -23.53
C PRO A 308 -26.20 27.19 -24.60
N PRO A 309 -27.01 28.24 -24.38
CA PRO A 309 -27.86 28.80 -25.42
C PRO A 309 -27.08 29.08 -26.71
N MET A 310 -27.69 28.80 -27.86
CA MET A 310 -27.11 29.01 -29.19
C MET A 310 -25.85 28.20 -29.50
N TYR A 311 -25.51 27.16 -28.72
CA TYR A 311 -24.36 26.29 -28.99
C TYR A 311 -24.32 25.82 -30.46
N SER A 312 -25.40 25.22 -30.97
CA SER A 312 -25.47 24.71 -32.36
C SER A 312 -25.38 25.79 -33.44
N LYS A 313 -25.63 27.06 -33.12
CA LYS A 313 -25.61 28.18 -34.07
C LYS A 313 -24.25 28.88 -34.17
N HIS A 314 -23.35 28.66 -33.21
CA HIS A 314 -22.03 29.28 -33.17
C HIS A 314 -20.91 28.26 -33.37
N ALA A 315 -20.79 27.68 -34.58
CA ALA A 315 -19.89 26.57 -34.92
C ALA A 315 -18.42 26.77 -34.48
N GLY A 316 -17.89 28.00 -34.55
CA GLY A 316 -16.50 28.31 -34.17
C GLY A 316 -16.26 28.66 -32.71
N ARG A 317 -17.30 28.79 -31.88
CA ARG A 317 -17.16 29.20 -30.47
C ARG A 317 -16.81 28.00 -29.59
N ARG A 318 -15.85 28.20 -28.69
CA ARG A 318 -15.49 27.29 -27.59
C ARG A 318 -15.92 27.87 -26.25
N TYR A 319 -16.15 27.01 -25.26
CA TYR A 319 -16.80 27.36 -24.00
C TYR A 319 -16.01 26.85 -22.79
N PRO A 320 -15.97 27.61 -21.67
CA PRO A 320 -15.52 27.06 -20.39
C PRO A 320 -16.46 25.94 -19.91
N VAL A 321 -15.99 25.18 -18.94
CA VAL A 321 -16.71 24.02 -18.39
C VAL A 321 -16.85 24.10 -16.87
N VAL A 322 -18.05 23.84 -16.37
CA VAL A 322 -18.33 23.64 -14.94
C VAL A 322 -18.70 22.18 -14.73
N TYR A 323 -17.90 21.47 -13.94
CA TYR A 323 -18.19 20.11 -13.49
C TYR A 323 -18.86 20.18 -12.13
N PHE A 324 -20.01 19.54 -11.95
CA PHE A 324 -20.76 19.58 -10.69
C PHE A 324 -20.94 18.15 -10.16
N LEU A 325 -20.33 17.88 -9.00
CA LEU A 325 -20.29 16.57 -8.38
C LEU A 325 -21.38 16.47 -7.31
N HIS A 326 -22.18 15.42 -7.41
CA HIS A 326 -23.30 15.19 -6.49
C HIS A 326 -22.84 14.71 -5.10
N ASP A 327 -23.72 14.88 -4.11
CA ASP A 327 -23.51 14.35 -2.75
C ASP A 327 -23.71 12.83 -2.68
N SER A 328 -23.39 12.23 -1.53
CA SER A 328 -23.55 10.81 -1.25
C SER A 328 -24.98 10.34 -1.50
N GLY A 329 -25.13 9.29 -2.31
CA GLY A 329 -26.44 8.73 -2.69
C GLY A 329 -27.11 9.47 -3.85
N GLY A 330 -26.50 10.53 -4.38
CA GLY A 330 -26.90 11.16 -5.63
C GLY A 330 -26.48 10.36 -6.87
N ASP A 331 -26.83 10.91 -8.03
CA ASP A 331 -26.50 10.43 -9.36
C ASP A 331 -26.29 11.63 -10.32
N GLU A 332 -26.05 11.37 -11.60
CA GLU A 332 -25.86 12.40 -12.62
C GLU A 332 -27.11 13.27 -12.89
N HIS A 333 -28.29 12.90 -12.38
CA HIS A 333 -29.56 13.57 -12.68
C HIS A 333 -30.03 14.52 -11.58
N GLY A 334 -29.88 14.16 -10.31
CA GLY A 334 -30.46 14.90 -9.18
C GLY A 334 -30.04 16.38 -9.15
N ASP A 335 -28.74 16.63 -9.09
CA ASP A 335 -28.22 18.01 -9.07
C ASP A 335 -28.32 18.69 -10.44
N ALA A 336 -28.33 17.93 -11.54
CA ALA A 336 -28.58 18.48 -12.88
C ALA A 336 -29.97 19.11 -12.96
N ALA A 337 -30.99 18.42 -12.45
CA ALA A 337 -32.37 18.92 -12.41
C ALA A 337 -32.51 20.17 -11.52
N ARG A 338 -31.67 20.27 -10.48
CA ARG A 338 -31.73 21.33 -9.48
C ARG A 338 -30.96 22.59 -9.86
N PHE A 339 -29.72 22.45 -10.32
CA PHE A 339 -28.84 23.57 -10.67
C PHE A 339 -28.92 23.96 -12.14
N GLY A 340 -29.27 23.03 -13.03
CA GLY A 340 -29.35 23.26 -14.48
C GLY A 340 -30.23 24.45 -14.89
N PRO A 341 -31.47 24.58 -14.36
CA PRO A 341 -32.33 25.72 -14.67
C PRO A 341 -31.70 27.07 -14.26
N LEU A 342 -31.08 27.13 -13.08
CA LEU A 342 -30.42 28.34 -12.56
C LEU A 342 -29.21 28.73 -13.44
N MET A 343 -28.41 27.73 -13.81
CA MET A 343 -27.27 27.91 -14.72
C MET A 343 -27.71 28.44 -16.09
N ARG A 344 -28.77 27.85 -16.66
CA ARG A 344 -29.35 28.28 -17.95
C ARG A 344 -29.91 29.69 -17.87
N GLU A 345 -30.57 30.03 -16.78
CA GLU A 345 -31.10 31.38 -16.54
C GLU A 345 -29.97 32.41 -16.49
N SER A 346 -28.92 32.18 -15.69
CA SER A 346 -27.78 33.11 -15.62
C SER A 346 -27.06 33.30 -16.95
N MET A 347 -26.96 32.26 -17.79
CA MET A 347 -26.45 32.41 -19.16
C MET A 347 -27.39 33.21 -20.06
N THR A 348 -28.70 33.07 -19.88
CA THR A 348 -29.72 33.77 -20.68
C THR A 348 -29.82 35.25 -20.30
N ARG A 349 -29.69 35.56 -18.99
CA ARG A 349 -29.67 36.92 -18.45
C ARG A 349 -28.30 37.61 -18.59
N LEU A 350 -27.31 36.95 -19.16
CA LEU A 350 -25.93 37.45 -19.33
C LEU A 350 -25.22 37.78 -18.02
N GLU A 351 -25.63 37.17 -16.90
CA GLU A 351 -24.93 37.25 -15.62
C GLU A 351 -23.61 36.47 -15.65
N LEU A 352 -23.60 35.37 -16.41
CA LEU A 352 -22.42 34.59 -16.72
C LEU A 352 -22.27 34.45 -18.23
N PRO A 353 -21.03 34.42 -18.75
CA PRO A 353 -20.81 34.08 -20.15
C PRO A 353 -21.30 32.64 -20.40
N PRO A 354 -21.76 32.31 -21.62
CA PRO A 354 -22.11 30.95 -22.00
C PRO A 354 -21.04 29.92 -21.64
N PHE A 355 -21.43 28.81 -21.01
CA PHE A 355 -20.55 27.72 -20.58
C PHE A 355 -21.23 26.35 -20.75
N ILE A 356 -20.44 25.27 -20.72
CA ILE A 356 -20.93 23.89 -20.69
C ILE A 356 -20.98 23.44 -19.22
N ALA A 357 -22.12 22.91 -18.78
CA ALA A 357 -22.23 22.30 -17.43
C ALA A 357 -22.27 20.78 -17.54
N VAL A 358 -21.48 20.10 -16.72
CA VAL A 358 -21.27 18.65 -16.75
C VAL A 358 -21.56 18.08 -15.38
N PHE A 359 -22.51 17.15 -15.31
CA PHE A 359 -22.93 16.47 -14.09
C PHE A 359 -22.62 14.99 -14.25
N PRO A 360 -21.42 14.53 -13.83
CA PRO A 360 -21.06 13.11 -13.89
C PRO A 360 -21.68 12.36 -12.70
N ASN A 361 -21.96 11.08 -12.91
CA ASN A 361 -22.17 10.15 -11.81
C ASN A 361 -20.81 9.84 -11.18
N VAL A 362 -20.65 10.15 -9.90
CA VAL A 362 -19.42 9.92 -9.14
C VAL A 362 -19.56 8.74 -8.16
N GLY A 363 -20.66 7.99 -8.26
CA GLY A 363 -20.97 6.82 -7.45
C GLY A 363 -21.11 7.13 -5.95
N PRO A 364 -21.04 6.10 -5.10
CA PRO A 364 -21.34 6.23 -3.68
C PRO A 364 -20.33 7.13 -2.97
N GLY A 365 -20.76 7.89 -1.96
CA GLY A 365 -19.90 8.84 -1.22
C GLY A 365 -18.61 8.20 -0.67
N HIS A 366 -18.73 7.05 0.00
CA HIS A 366 -17.60 6.27 0.53
C HIS A 366 -17.19 5.18 -0.46
N THR A 367 -16.61 5.54 -1.59
CA THR A 367 -16.13 4.56 -2.58
C THR A 367 -14.97 3.73 -2.01
N PRO A 368 -14.88 2.41 -2.28
CA PRO A 368 -13.76 1.58 -1.86
C PRO A 368 -12.40 2.05 -2.39
N LYS A 369 -12.37 2.74 -3.55
CA LYS A 369 -11.13 3.15 -4.22
C LYS A 369 -11.18 4.62 -4.63
N PRO A 370 -11.10 5.57 -3.66
CA PRO A 370 -11.27 7.00 -3.92
C PRO A 370 -10.23 7.57 -4.88
N TRP A 371 -9.00 7.06 -4.87
CA TRP A 371 -7.92 7.51 -5.75
C TRP A 371 -8.16 7.18 -7.23
N ILE A 372 -8.72 6.00 -7.50
CA ILE A 372 -9.09 5.57 -8.86
C ILE A 372 -10.18 6.50 -9.40
N MET A 373 -11.17 6.81 -8.57
CA MET A 373 -12.23 7.73 -8.94
C MET A 373 -11.69 9.14 -9.20
N GLY A 374 -10.78 9.64 -8.37
CA GLY A 374 -10.12 10.93 -8.62
C GLY A 374 -9.42 10.98 -9.99
N LYS A 375 -8.73 9.91 -10.39
CA LYS A 375 -8.10 9.81 -11.73
C LYS A 375 -9.13 9.74 -12.85
N ALA A 376 -10.19 8.95 -12.68
CA ALA A 376 -11.27 8.85 -13.66
C ALA A 376 -11.91 10.21 -13.94
N LEU A 377 -12.20 10.98 -12.89
CA LEU A 377 -12.81 12.31 -13.01
C LEU A 377 -11.85 13.36 -13.57
N ALA A 378 -10.58 13.34 -13.15
CA ALA A 378 -9.62 14.36 -13.59
C ALA A 378 -9.13 14.14 -15.02
N ARG A 379 -8.94 12.89 -15.44
CA ARG A 379 -8.31 12.56 -16.71
C ARG A 379 -9.30 12.05 -17.75
N ASP A 380 -10.08 11.03 -17.39
CA ASP A 380 -10.90 10.33 -18.38
C ASP A 380 -12.16 11.16 -18.72
N LEU A 381 -12.84 11.68 -17.69
CA LEU A 381 -14.02 12.53 -17.88
C LEU A 381 -13.69 13.84 -18.60
N THR A 382 -12.65 14.56 -18.17
CA THR A 382 -12.28 15.84 -18.80
C THR A 382 -11.90 15.65 -20.27
N ARG A 383 -11.14 14.61 -20.58
CA ARG A 383 -10.80 14.23 -21.95
C ARG A 383 -12.04 13.89 -22.77
N PHE A 384 -12.93 13.05 -22.23
CA PHE A 384 -14.18 12.71 -22.91
C PHE A 384 -14.99 13.97 -23.28
N VAL A 385 -15.12 14.90 -22.33
CA VAL A 385 -15.85 16.15 -22.55
C VAL A 385 -15.15 17.03 -23.57
N ASP A 386 -13.82 17.17 -23.52
CA ASP A 386 -13.05 17.97 -24.46
C ASP A 386 -13.02 17.39 -25.88
N ASP A 387 -13.05 16.06 -26.02
CA ASP A 387 -13.09 15.36 -27.31
C ASP A 387 -14.49 15.45 -27.95
N ARG A 388 -15.55 15.44 -27.14
CA ARG A 388 -16.95 15.44 -27.62
C ARG A 388 -17.52 16.85 -27.81
N TYR A 389 -17.11 17.81 -26.99
CA TYR A 389 -17.70 19.14 -26.95
C TYR A 389 -16.66 20.24 -27.25
N ARG A 390 -17.14 21.41 -27.67
CA ARG A 390 -16.28 22.56 -27.99
C ARG A 390 -15.89 23.29 -26.71
N THR A 391 -15.04 22.67 -25.93
CA THR A 391 -14.51 23.25 -24.71
C THR A 391 -13.31 24.15 -24.98
N ILE A 392 -12.96 24.95 -23.98
CA ILE A 392 -11.64 25.57 -23.84
C ILE A 392 -10.84 24.67 -22.88
N PRO A 393 -9.92 23.82 -23.38
CA PRO A 393 -9.29 22.74 -22.61
C PRO A 393 -8.12 23.25 -21.76
N PHE A 394 -8.34 24.32 -20.99
CA PHE A 394 -7.38 24.87 -20.04
C PHE A 394 -7.93 24.76 -18.64
N ARG A 395 -7.12 24.33 -17.67
CA ARG A 395 -7.53 24.19 -16.25
C ARG A 395 -8.20 25.43 -15.66
N ARG A 396 -7.79 26.64 -16.10
CA ARG A 396 -8.39 27.92 -15.69
C ARG A 396 -9.83 28.11 -16.17
N MET A 397 -10.17 27.45 -17.26
CA MET A 397 -11.50 27.42 -17.88
C MET A 397 -12.33 26.21 -17.44
N ARG A 398 -11.84 25.46 -16.44
CA ARG A 398 -12.55 24.36 -15.80
C ARG A 398 -12.76 24.67 -14.32
N ILE A 399 -14.01 24.63 -13.87
CA ILE A 399 -14.38 24.74 -12.47
C ILE A 399 -14.93 23.38 -12.05
N VAL A 400 -14.50 22.87 -10.90
CA VAL A 400 -15.14 21.71 -10.27
C VAL A 400 -15.89 22.15 -9.02
N ALA A 401 -17.19 21.89 -8.96
CA ALA A 401 -18.06 22.24 -7.86
C ALA A 401 -18.72 20.99 -7.30
N GLY A 402 -19.23 21.06 -6.07
CA GLY A 402 -20.10 20.01 -5.57
C GLY A 402 -20.63 20.28 -4.17
N ILE A 403 -21.56 19.41 -3.74
CA ILE A 403 -22.22 19.47 -2.43
C ILE A 403 -21.82 18.25 -1.60
N GLY A 404 -21.61 18.45 -0.30
CA GLY A 404 -21.28 17.39 0.66
C GLY A 404 -20.04 16.61 0.22
N GLN A 405 -20.20 15.31 -0.05
CA GLN A 405 -19.13 14.46 -0.59
C GLN A 405 -18.67 14.90 -1.99
N GLY A 406 -19.55 15.45 -2.81
CA GLY A 406 -19.20 16.06 -4.09
C GLY A 406 -18.32 17.29 -3.93
N GLY A 407 -18.61 18.13 -2.93
CA GLY A 407 -17.80 19.32 -2.60
C GLY A 407 -16.41 18.94 -2.11
N HIS A 408 -16.34 17.93 -1.24
CA HIS A 408 -15.07 17.35 -0.82
C HIS A 408 -14.26 16.80 -2.02
N ARG A 409 -14.89 16.03 -2.91
CA ARG A 409 -14.22 15.51 -4.13
C ARG A 409 -13.74 16.63 -5.04
N ALA A 410 -14.52 17.70 -5.17
CA ALA A 410 -14.14 18.89 -5.93
C ALA A 410 -12.86 19.53 -5.35
N LEU A 411 -12.78 19.64 -4.02
CA LEU A 411 -11.57 20.12 -3.34
C LEU A 411 -10.37 19.22 -3.59
N MET A 412 -10.53 17.90 -3.43
CA MET A 412 -9.45 16.95 -3.66
C MET A 412 -8.95 16.96 -5.11
N LEU A 413 -9.86 17.11 -6.09
CA LEU A 413 -9.50 17.24 -7.49
C LEU A 413 -8.73 18.55 -7.75
N ALA A 414 -9.18 19.69 -7.24
CA ALA A 414 -8.46 20.94 -7.42
C ALA A 414 -7.11 20.97 -6.68
N ALA A 415 -7.00 20.29 -5.54
CA ALA A 415 -5.78 20.21 -4.73
C ALA A 415 -4.75 19.24 -5.31
N LEU A 416 -5.17 18.06 -5.77
CA LEU A 416 -4.26 16.97 -6.18
C LEU A 416 -4.15 16.78 -7.69
N GLN A 417 -5.11 17.28 -8.47
CA GLN A 417 -5.15 17.20 -9.93
C GLN A 417 -4.98 18.59 -10.54
N GLY A 418 -3.99 19.33 -10.03
CA GLY A 418 -3.71 20.72 -10.40
C GLY A 418 -3.31 20.95 -11.85
N MET A 419 -3.07 19.91 -12.65
CA MET A 419 -2.94 20.03 -14.11
C MET A 419 -4.29 20.22 -14.81
N GLU A 420 -5.35 19.67 -14.24
CA GLU A 420 -6.67 19.56 -14.87
C GLU A 420 -7.65 20.61 -14.35
N PHE A 421 -7.54 20.95 -13.06
CA PHE A 421 -8.38 21.93 -12.38
C PHE A 421 -7.54 23.04 -11.73
N SER A 422 -8.04 24.27 -11.73
CA SER A 422 -7.43 25.39 -11.01
C SER A 422 -8.31 26.00 -9.94
N SER A 423 -9.57 25.58 -9.87
CA SER A 423 -10.49 26.09 -8.88
C SER A 423 -11.49 25.02 -8.51
N CYS A 424 -11.96 25.11 -7.26
CA CYS A 424 -13.12 24.39 -6.82
C CYS A 424 -14.10 25.25 -6.05
N VAL A 425 -15.33 24.76 -6.03
CA VAL A 425 -16.40 25.25 -5.18
C VAL A 425 -16.85 24.10 -4.30
N VAL A 426 -16.89 24.35 -3.01
CA VAL A 426 -17.14 23.35 -1.99
C VAL A 426 -18.37 23.79 -1.21
N MET A 427 -19.47 23.05 -1.31
CA MET A 427 -20.71 23.38 -0.60
C MET A 427 -20.98 22.36 0.51
N ASP A 428 -21.14 22.82 1.75
CA ASP A 428 -21.54 22.00 2.91
C ASP A 428 -20.77 20.68 3.07
N ASP A 429 -19.46 20.74 2.86
CA ASP A 429 -18.57 19.57 2.88
C ASP A 429 -18.35 19.01 4.31
N PRO A 430 -18.03 17.71 4.43
CA PRO A 430 -17.87 17.05 5.72
C PRO A 430 -16.52 17.31 6.41
N LEU A 431 -15.62 18.17 5.90
CA LEU A 431 -14.25 18.26 6.40
C LEU A 431 -14.11 18.92 7.78
N ARG A 432 -15.13 19.60 8.32
CA ARG A 432 -15.15 20.08 9.72
C ARG A 432 -13.80 20.68 10.20
N GLY A 433 -13.22 21.63 9.45
CA GLY A 433 -11.93 22.25 9.79
C GLY A 433 -10.68 21.50 9.33
N GLY A 434 -10.83 20.43 8.55
CA GLY A 434 -9.76 19.59 8.03
C GLY A 434 -9.31 18.56 9.06
N PRO A 435 -9.77 17.29 8.98
CA PRO A 435 -9.29 16.23 9.87
C PRO A 435 -7.78 15.97 9.70
N PRO A 436 -7.11 15.34 10.68
CA PRO A 436 -5.65 15.20 10.67
C PRO A 436 -5.09 14.56 9.39
N GLY A 437 -5.72 13.51 8.87
CA GLY A 437 -5.28 12.85 7.64
C GLY A 437 -5.41 13.73 6.40
N PHE A 438 -6.52 14.45 6.29
CA PHE A 438 -6.68 15.47 5.25
C PHE A 438 -5.58 16.51 5.32
N ARG A 439 -5.23 16.97 6.54
CA ARG A 439 -4.15 17.94 6.73
C ARG A 439 -2.80 17.37 6.31
N ILE A 440 -2.46 16.17 6.79
CA ILE A 440 -1.23 15.46 6.43
C ILE A 440 -1.14 15.28 4.90
N LEU A 441 -2.24 14.91 4.26
CA LEU A 441 -2.31 14.73 2.81
C LEU A 441 -1.98 16.04 2.06
N LEU A 442 -2.62 17.15 2.43
CA LEU A 442 -2.37 18.42 1.75
C LEU A 442 -1.02 19.06 2.12
N GLU A 443 -0.53 18.87 3.33
CA GLU A 443 0.84 19.25 3.73
C GLU A 443 1.88 18.51 2.89
N ARG A 444 1.69 17.20 2.64
CA ARG A 444 2.55 16.43 1.72
C ARG A 444 2.46 16.94 0.29
N ALA A 445 1.27 17.39 -0.13
CA ALA A 445 1.03 17.98 -1.43
C ALA A 445 1.44 19.47 -1.52
N GLN A 446 1.99 20.09 -0.46
CA GLN A 446 2.22 21.54 -0.43
C GLN A 446 3.11 22.03 -1.59
N ALA A 447 4.16 21.28 -1.96
CA ALA A 447 4.98 21.65 -3.12
C ALA A 447 4.20 21.61 -4.44
N HIS A 448 3.27 20.66 -4.59
CA HIS A 448 2.35 20.59 -5.73
C HIS A 448 1.37 21.77 -5.70
N LEU A 449 0.76 22.05 -4.54
CA LEU A 449 -0.17 23.15 -4.35
C LEU A 449 0.48 24.50 -4.66
N ASN A 450 1.66 24.77 -4.14
CA ASN A 450 2.44 25.98 -4.43
C ASN A 450 2.79 26.12 -5.91
N ARG A 451 3.05 24.99 -6.60
CA ARG A 451 3.34 24.99 -8.05
C ARG A 451 2.12 25.34 -8.89
N PHE A 452 0.94 24.84 -8.52
CA PHE A 452 -0.26 24.96 -9.33
C PHE A 452 -1.18 26.13 -8.92
N GLY A 453 -1.16 26.55 -7.65
CA GLY A 453 -1.90 27.70 -7.13
C GLY A 453 -3.40 27.61 -7.38
N SER A 454 -4.06 26.56 -6.85
CA SER A 454 -5.50 26.37 -7.01
C SER A 454 -6.31 27.30 -6.08
N GLN A 455 -7.55 27.60 -6.45
CA GLN A 455 -8.48 28.43 -5.67
C GLN A 455 -9.62 27.58 -5.09
N ALA A 456 -10.09 27.90 -3.89
CA ALA A 456 -11.25 27.28 -3.25
C ALA A 456 -12.24 28.35 -2.79
N LEU A 457 -13.52 28.18 -3.17
CA LEU A 457 -14.63 28.86 -2.53
C LEU A 457 -15.39 27.85 -1.66
N LEU A 458 -15.36 28.08 -0.34
CA LEU A 458 -16.09 27.29 0.65
C LEU A 458 -17.43 27.97 0.93
N LEU A 459 -18.52 27.39 0.46
CA LEU A 459 -19.88 27.81 0.76
C LEU A 459 -20.42 26.94 1.89
N HIS A 460 -20.75 27.56 3.03
CA HIS A 460 -21.30 26.83 4.17
C HIS A 460 -22.67 27.37 4.58
N SER A 461 -23.59 26.49 4.94
CA SER A 461 -24.86 26.81 5.57
C SER A 461 -24.67 27.12 7.06
N ARG A 462 -25.54 27.95 7.61
CA ARG A 462 -25.50 28.36 9.04
C ARG A 462 -25.68 27.20 10.04
N SER A 463 -26.09 26.03 9.58
CA SER A 463 -26.21 24.82 10.41
C SER A 463 -24.84 24.23 10.79
N GLU A 464 -23.76 24.63 10.11
CA GLU A 464 -22.39 24.19 10.41
C GLU A 464 -21.62 25.22 11.27
N PRO A 465 -20.76 24.79 12.23
CA PRO A 465 -19.96 25.72 13.02
C PRO A 465 -19.05 26.58 12.15
N GLU A 466 -19.25 27.89 12.18
CA GLU A 466 -18.44 28.87 11.41
C GLU A 466 -16.93 28.71 11.68
N ARG A 467 -16.55 28.28 12.89
CA ARG A 467 -15.16 27.97 13.24
C ARG A 467 -14.52 26.96 12.29
N ASP A 468 -15.28 25.96 11.84
CA ASP A 468 -14.76 24.87 11.01
C ASP A 468 -14.40 25.38 9.61
N VAL A 469 -15.29 26.17 8.98
CA VAL A 469 -15.03 26.71 7.64
C VAL A 469 -13.87 27.71 7.65
N VAL A 470 -13.77 28.53 8.70
CA VAL A 470 -12.66 29.48 8.86
C VAL A 470 -11.35 28.72 9.06
N THR A 471 -11.35 27.69 9.91
CA THR A 471 -10.17 26.87 10.18
C THR A 471 -9.71 26.13 8.92
N LEU A 472 -10.65 25.61 8.12
CA LEU A 472 -10.35 24.95 6.86
C LEU A 472 -9.77 25.94 5.83
N ALA A 473 -10.39 27.11 5.66
CA ALA A 473 -9.89 28.13 4.75
C ALA A 473 -8.48 28.59 5.13
N GLN A 474 -8.20 28.83 6.41
CA GLN A 474 -6.86 29.18 6.89
C GLN A 474 -5.85 28.09 6.56
N PHE A 475 -6.18 26.84 6.88
CA PHE A 475 -5.30 25.71 6.57
C PHE A 475 -5.01 25.60 5.07
N LEU A 476 -6.03 25.70 4.21
CA LEU A 476 -5.86 25.66 2.75
C LEU A 476 -4.92 26.77 2.25
N ASN A 477 -5.06 27.98 2.78
CA ASN A 477 -4.15 29.09 2.47
C ASN A 477 -2.72 28.79 2.91
N ASP A 478 -2.51 28.22 4.09
CA ASP A 478 -1.19 27.85 4.60
C ASP A 478 -0.48 26.79 3.75
N VAL A 479 -1.25 25.87 3.14
CA VAL A 479 -0.71 24.84 2.22
C VAL A 479 -0.63 25.28 0.76
N GLY A 480 -0.91 26.55 0.44
CA GLY A 480 -0.70 27.12 -0.90
C GLY A 480 -1.92 27.09 -1.82
N MET A 481 -3.13 26.98 -1.27
CA MET A 481 -4.39 27.07 -2.00
C MET A 481 -5.16 28.32 -1.58
N ASP A 482 -5.46 29.24 -2.51
CA ASP A 482 -6.18 30.50 -2.21
C ASP A 482 -7.64 30.18 -1.88
N ALA A 483 -7.94 30.11 -0.59
CA ALA A 483 -9.22 29.69 -0.06
C ALA A 483 -9.98 30.85 0.57
N ARG A 484 -11.22 31.00 0.13
CA ARG A 484 -12.20 31.97 0.64
C ARG A 484 -13.43 31.22 1.12
N PHE A 485 -14.22 31.86 1.97
CA PHE A 485 -15.48 31.28 2.44
C PHE A 485 -16.61 32.30 2.40
N ALA A 486 -17.84 31.80 2.26
CA ALA A 486 -19.06 32.58 2.39
C ALA A 486 -20.17 31.73 3.03
N THR A 487 -21.04 32.41 3.77
CA THR A 487 -22.17 31.77 4.47
C THR A 487 -23.46 31.90 3.67
N MET A 488 -24.24 30.82 3.65
CA MET A 488 -25.59 30.75 3.10
C MET A 488 -26.62 30.77 4.24
N LYS A 489 -27.76 31.44 4.02
CA LYS A 489 -28.88 31.49 4.96
C LYS A 489 -29.61 30.16 5.04
N SER A 490 -29.77 29.47 3.92
CA SER A 490 -30.45 28.16 3.90
C SER A 490 -29.68 27.14 4.75
N GLU A 491 -30.38 26.41 5.61
CA GLU A 491 -29.79 25.45 6.55
C GLU A 491 -29.71 24.01 6.01
N SER A 492 -30.44 23.71 4.93
CA SER A 492 -30.54 22.36 4.36
C SER A 492 -30.05 22.31 2.92
N PRO A 493 -29.04 21.46 2.63
CA PRO A 493 -28.59 21.21 1.27
C PRO A 493 -29.65 20.59 0.37
N ASP A 494 -30.80 20.13 0.83
CA ASP A 494 -31.84 19.50 0.00
C ASP A 494 -32.92 20.49 -0.47
N HIS A 495 -32.90 21.73 0.04
CA HIS A 495 -33.96 22.71 -0.23
C HIS A 495 -33.74 23.47 -1.56
N ALA A 496 -34.79 23.80 -2.31
CA ALA A 496 -34.65 24.57 -3.55
C ALA A 496 -33.97 25.93 -3.31
N ASP A 497 -34.31 26.59 -2.20
CA ASP A 497 -33.71 27.87 -1.79
C ASP A 497 -32.19 27.78 -1.58
N PHE A 498 -31.69 26.64 -1.12
CA PHE A 498 -30.26 26.42 -0.97
C PHE A 498 -29.55 26.49 -2.32
N ALA A 499 -30.06 25.80 -3.34
CA ALA A 499 -29.43 25.83 -4.67
C ALA A 499 -29.48 27.22 -5.28
N ALA A 500 -30.60 27.93 -5.13
CA ALA A 500 -30.73 29.31 -5.60
C ALA A 500 -29.73 30.25 -4.89
N GLU A 501 -29.60 30.16 -3.57
CA GLU A 501 -28.67 30.97 -2.80
C GLU A 501 -27.20 30.61 -3.12
N ALA A 502 -26.86 29.32 -3.12
CA ALA A 502 -25.54 28.83 -3.48
C ALA A 502 -25.12 29.31 -4.87
N TRP A 503 -26.02 29.18 -5.85
CA TRP A 503 -25.77 29.64 -7.22
C TRP A 503 -25.59 31.16 -7.30
N ALA A 504 -26.41 31.94 -6.58
CA ALA A 504 -26.26 33.39 -6.53
C ALA A 504 -24.91 33.82 -5.94
N ARG A 505 -24.36 33.07 -4.99
CA ARG A 505 -23.00 33.28 -4.43
C ARG A 505 -21.90 32.88 -5.40
N LEU A 506 -22.16 31.91 -6.26
CA LEU A 506 -21.20 31.40 -7.23
C LEU A 506 -20.98 32.32 -8.41
N VAL A 507 -22.04 32.96 -8.91
CA VAL A 507 -22.00 33.77 -10.13
C VAL A 507 -20.82 34.76 -10.14
N PRO A 508 -20.61 35.59 -9.10
CA PRO A 508 -19.48 36.52 -9.07
C PRO A 508 -18.11 35.82 -9.10
N GLU A 509 -17.98 34.68 -8.42
CA GLU A 509 -16.71 33.94 -8.33
C GLU A 509 -16.35 33.25 -9.65
N ILE A 510 -17.34 32.65 -10.31
CA ILE A 510 -17.17 32.09 -11.65
C ILE A 510 -16.78 33.19 -12.65
N ALA A 511 -17.46 34.34 -12.61
CA ALA A 511 -17.14 35.48 -13.47
C ALA A 511 -15.71 35.99 -13.24
N ASN A 512 -15.32 36.18 -11.97
CA ASN A 512 -13.98 36.64 -11.59
C ASN A 512 -12.88 35.64 -11.96
N GLN A 513 -13.18 34.35 -11.94
CA GLN A 513 -12.24 33.33 -12.36
C GLN A 513 -12.00 33.39 -13.87
N TRP A 514 -13.06 33.39 -14.68
CA TRP A 514 -12.91 33.37 -16.14
C TRP A 514 -12.42 34.70 -16.74
N ALA A 515 -12.50 35.80 -15.97
CA ALA A 515 -11.92 37.08 -16.34
C ALA A 515 -10.39 37.16 -16.15
N ARG A 516 -9.80 36.27 -15.33
CA ARG A 516 -8.36 36.22 -15.00
C ARG A 516 -7.62 35.20 -15.85
#